data_AF-A0A945VWR0-F1
#
_entry.id   AF-A0A945VWR0-F1
#
_cell.length_a   1.000
_cell.length_b   1.000
_cell.length_c   1.000
_cell.angle_alpha   90.00
_cell.angle_beta   90.00
_cell.angle_gamma   90.00
#
_symmetry.space_group_name_H-M   'P 1'
#
loop_
_entity.id
_entity.type
_entity.pdbx_description
1 polymer ?
#
loop_
_entity_poly.entity_id
_entity_poly.type
_entity_poly.pdbx_seq_one_letter_code
_entity_poly.pdbx_strand_id
1 'polypeptide(L)'
;MGFFSKMIAGGSKKNGKSSDRRIEGYIEACGSIYNLCVSKYPDMDPHEHLVIVLCTIWTKSGVFKETEIIKPAQAREIVAYTLFPACLPPEQRARVLAYKLIMEEKELSSRISTGYPEYYREYSDASKSIWDAKRNGSLEDLYSRYNKNKLHQMMLFHQNTNSKETQYSEKQNKTYAQGNIVSEVIRMIGQVSKTVTQQSMTLCI
;
A
#
# COMPACT_ATOMS: atom_id res chain seq x y z
N MET A 1 3.18 -4.86 22.34
CA MET A 1 1.70 -4.85 22.38
C MET A 1 1.23 -4.24 21.07
N GLY A 2 0.88 -5.10 20.09
CA GLY A 2 0.80 -4.73 18.67
C GLY A 2 -0.42 -3.87 18.32
N PHE A 3 -0.22 -2.96 17.36
CA PHE A 3 -1.17 -1.97 16.85
C PHE A 3 -2.51 -2.54 16.35
N PHE A 4 -2.62 -3.86 16.19
CA PHE A 4 -3.71 -4.54 15.47
C PHE A 4 -4.84 -5.13 16.33
N SER A 5 -4.88 -4.88 17.64
CA SER A 5 -6.06 -5.22 18.45
C SER A 5 -7.35 -4.48 17.99
N LYS A 6 -7.24 -3.51 17.06
CA LYS A 6 -8.36 -2.73 16.52
C LYS A 6 -9.02 -3.31 15.26
N MET A 7 -8.41 -4.26 14.54
CA MET A 7 -9.05 -4.87 13.36
C MET A 7 -10.24 -5.78 13.72
N ILE A 8 -10.39 -6.17 14.99
CA ILE A 8 -11.25 -7.28 15.41
C ILE A 8 -12.65 -6.82 15.86
N ALA A 9 -12.94 -5.51 15.95
CA ALA A 9 -14.19 -5.06 16.57
C ALA A 9 -15.48 -5.30 15.74
N GLY A 10 -15.39 -5.73 14.48
CA GLY A 10 -16.57 -5.90 13.60
C GLY A 10 -16.80 -7.29 13.00
N GLY A 11 -15.81 -8.19 13.00
CA GLY A 11 -15.89 -9.49 12.33
C GLY A 11 -16.44 -10.59 13.25
N SER A 12 -17.70 -10.99 13.05
CA SER A 12 -18.32 -12.09 13.78
C SER A 12 -17.51 -13.39 13.62
N LYS A 13 -16.96 -13.90 14.73
CA LYS A 13 -16.38 -15.25 14.84
C LYS A 13 -17.46 -16.31 14.64
N LYS A 14 -17.77 -16.67 13.39
CA LYS A 14 -18.49 -17.92 13.08
C LYS A 14 -17.94 -18.59 11.82
N ASN A 15 -17.33 -19.75 12.07
CA ASN A 15 -17.01 -20.85 11.15
C ASN A 15 -15.96 -20.56 10.07
N GLY A 16 -15.04 -21.51 9.89
CA GLY A 16 -13.92 -21.46 8.94
C GLY A 16 -14.28 -21.29 7.46
N LYS A 17 -15.56 -21.08 7.08
CA LYS A 17 -15.97 -20.58 5.75
C LYS A 17 -15.84 -19.05 5.64
N SER A 18 -15.82 -18.34 6.77
CA SER A 18 -15.74 -16.88 6.83
C SER A 18 -14.32 -16.38 6.53
N SER A 19 -13.30 -17.01 7.11
CA SER A 19 -11.88 -16.70 6.85
C SER A 19 -11.48 -16.82 5.38
N ASP A 20 -12.09 -17.79 4.70
CA ASP A 20 -11.78 -18.15 3.32
C ASP A 20 -12.27 -17.04 2.37
N ARG A 21 -13.51 -16.57 2.60
CA ARG A 21 -14.06 -15.39 1.93
C ARG A 21 -13.31 -14.09 2.27
N ARG A 22 -12.71 -14.02 3.46
CA ARG A 22 -11.90 -12.85 3.86
C ARG A 22 -10.56 -12.80 3.12
N ILE A 23 -9.90 -13.95 2.92
CA ILE A 23 -8.66 -14.03 2.11
C ILE A 23 -8.94 -13.58 0.67
N GLU A 24 -9.94 -14.18 0.03
CA GLU A 24 -10.36 -13.81 -1.32
C GLU A 24 -10.81 -12.35 -1.39
N GLY A 25 -11.57 -11.89 -0.40
CA GLY A 25 -12.02 -10.52 -0.25
C GLY A 25 -10.87 -9.51 -0.20
N TYR A 26 -9.79 -9.80 0.53
CA TYR A 26 -8.60 -8.95 0.56
C TYR A 26 -7.90 -8.90 -0.81
N ILE A 27 -7.74 -10.03 -1.49
CA ILE A 27 -7.09 -10.12 -2.79
C ILE A 27 -7.90 -9.35 -3.84
N GLU A 28 -9.21 -9.60 -3.89
CA GLU A 28 -10.14 -8.95 -4.82
C GLU A 28 -10.24 -7.45 -4.56
N ALA A 29 -10.33 -7.04 -3.29
CA ALA A 29 -10.37 -5.64 -2.91
C ALA A 29 -9.09 -4.90 -3.34
N CYS A 30 -7.92 -5.44 -3.00
CA CYS A 30 -6.65 -4.83 -3.39
C CYS A 30 -6.53 -4.73 -4.92
N GLY A 31 -6.84 -5.81 -5.64
CA GLY A 31 -6.76 -5.84 -7.10
C GLY A 31 -7.73 -4.87 -7.77
N SER A 32 -8.98 -4.85 -7.32
CA SER A 32 -10.01 -3.99 -7.90
C SER A 32 -9.75 -2.51 -7.64
N ILE A 33 -9.32 -2.15 -6.42
CA ILE A 33 -8.94 -0.77 -6.10
C ILE A 33 -7.69 -0.36 -6.89
N TYR A 34 -6.71 -1.26 -7.03
CA TYR A 34 -5.50 -0.98 -7.80
C TYR A 34 -5.84 -0.72 -9.28
N ASN A 35 -6.68 -1.54 -9.90
CA ASN A 35 -7.13 -1.34 -11.28
C ASN A 35 -7.89 -0.02 -11.45
N LEU A 36 -8.75 0.33 -10.49
CA LEU A 36 -9.43 1.63 -10.46
C LEU A 36 -8.42 2.78 -10.38
N CYS A 37 -7.40 2.67 -9.52
CA CYS A 37 -6.34 3.67 -9.39
C CYS A 37 -5.55 3.84 -10.70
N VAL A 38 -5.13 2.74 -11.33
CA VAL A 38 -4.41 2.76 -12.62
C VAL A 38 -5.27 3.37 -13.72
N SER A 39 -6.56 3.03 -13.78
CA SER A 39 -7.48 3.60 -14.78
C SER A 39 -7.72 5.10 -14.57
N LYS A 40 -7.85 5.54 -13.31
CA LYS A 40 -8.19 6.93 -12.98
C LYS A 40 -6.96 7.85 -12.99
N TYR A 41 -5.78 7.30 -12.75
CA TYR A 41 -4.52 8.02 -12.69
C TYR A 41 -3.39 7.21 -13.35
N PRO A 42 -3.39 7.07 -14.69
CA PRO A 42 -2.46 6.17 -15.40
C PRO A 42 -0.99 6.59 -15.29
N ASP A 43 -0.72 7.88 -15.08
CA ASP A 43 0.63 8.45 -15.08
C ASP A 43 1.35 8.40 -13.71
N MET A 44 0.69 7.86 -12.66
CA MET A 44 1.26 7.81 -11.31
C MET A 44 2.28 6.68 -11.13
N ASP A 45 3.16 6.86 -10.15
CA ASP A 45 4.12 5.83 -9.78
C ASP A 45 3.40 4.61 -9.16
N PRO A 46 3.83 3.37 -9.46
CA PRO A 46 3.27 2.16 -8.87
C PRO A 46 3.15 2.18 -7.34
N HIS A 47 4.09 2.84 -6.64
CA HIS A 47 4.03 3.03 -5.21
C HIS A 47 2.86 3.89 -4.78
N GLU A 48 2.60 4.99 -5.50
CA GLU A 48 1.51 5.89 -5.18
C GLU A 48 0.13 5.25 -5.41
N HIS A 49 -0.01 4.42 -6.45
CA HIS A 49 -1.21 3.58 -6.61
C HIS A 49 -1.42 2.67 -5.39
N LEU A 50 -0.37 2.01 -4.92
CA LEU A 50 -0.43 1.12 -3.77
C LEU A 50 -0.69 1.88 -2.45
N VAL A 51 -0.20 3.11 -2.30
CA VAL A 51 -0.53 3.99 -1.18
C VAL A 51 -2.03 4.27 -1.15
N ILE A 52 -2.64 4.60 -2.28
CA ILE A 52 -4.08 4.83 -2.37
C ILE A 52 -4.85 3.56 -2.02
N VAL A 53 -4.43 2.39 -2.54
CA VAL A 53 -5.05 1.09 -2.20
C VAL A 53 -5.02 0.85 -0.70
N LEU A 54 -3.84 0.94 -0.08
CA LEU A 54 -3.65 0.68 1.34
C LEU A 54 -4.45 1.65 2.22
N CYS A 55 -4.39 2.95 1.92
CA CYS A 55 -5.12 3.97 2.67
C CYS A 55 -6.63 3.78 2.54
N THR A 56 -7.12 3.41 1.36
CA THR A 56 -8.55 3.13 1.14
C THR A 56 -8.99 1.94 1.98
N ILE A 57 -8.20 0.85 1.99
CA ILE A 57 -8.49 -0.33 2.81
C ILE A 57 -8.47 0.03 4.30
N TRP A 58 -7.41 0.65 4.80
CA TRP A 58 -7.29 0.99 6.21
C TRP A 58 -8.33 1.98 6.71
N THR A 59 -8.72 2.96 5.90
CA THR A 59 -9.78 3.91 6.28
C THR A 59 -11.15 3.24 6.31
N LYS A 60 -11.48 2.41 5.31
CA LYS A 60 -12.74 1.67 5.26
C LYS A 60 -12.84 0.61 6.36
N SER A 61 -11.73 -0.04 6.71
CA SER A 61 -11.67 -1.01 7.80
C SER A 61 -11.54 -0.36 9.19
N GLY A 62 -11.53 0.98 9.28
CA GLY A 62 -11.44 1.71 10.56
C GLY A 62 -10.09 1.63 11.27
N VAL A 63 -9.04 1.19 10.57
CA VAL A 63 -7.66 1.14 11.09
C VAL A 63 -7.15 2.55 11.36
N PHE A 64 -7.39 3.47 10.41
CA PHE A 64 -7.04 4.89 10.54
C PHE A 64 -8.19 5.77 10.09
N LYS A 65 -8.33 6.96 10.70
CA LYS A 65 -9.14 8.03 10.09
C LYS A 65 -8.35 8.67 8.94
N GLU A 66 -9.04 9.24 7.97
CA GLU A 66 -8.39 9.96 6.85
C GLU A 66 -7.42 11.04 7.34
N THR A 67 -7.75 11.72 8.45
CA THR A 67 -6.89 12.74 9.09
C THR A 67 -5.62 12.20 9.74
N GLU A 68 -5.49 10.88 9.90
CA GLU A 68 -4.34 10.23 10.53
C GLU A 68 -3.28 9.80 9.52
N ILE A 69 -3.64 9.71 8.24
CA ILE A 69 -2.74 9.32 7.14
C ILE A 69 -1.53 10.24 7.05
N ILE A 70 -1.72 11.53 7.34
CA ILE A 70 -0.67 12.57 7.30
C ILE A 70 0.25 12.57 8.52
N LYS A 71 -0.09 11.82 9.57
CA LYS A 71 0.75 11.78 10.77
C LYS A 71 2.07 11.07 10.42
N PRO A 72 3.23 11.59 10.86
CA PRO A 72 4.52 11.05 10.45
C PRO A 72 4.67 9.55 10.68
N ALA A 73 4.20 9.03 11.81
CA ALA A 73 4.31 7.60 12.14
C ALA A 73 3.53 6.71 11.15
N GLN A 74 2.27 7.08 10.86
CA GLN A 74 1.40 6.38 9.91
C GLN A 74 1.95 6.46 8.49
N ALA A 75 2.47 7.62 8.08
CA ALA A 75 3.12 7.78 6.78
C ALA A 75 4.30 6.80 6.62
N ARG A 76 5.12 6.61 7.66
CA ARG A 76 6.22 5.61 7.60
C ARG A 76 5.72 4.20 7.41
N GLU A 77 4.64 3.87 8.09
CA GLU A 77 4.03 2.55 8.03
C GLU A 77 3.46 2.28 6.64
N ILE A 78 2.66 3.21 6.10
CA ILE A 78 2.11 3.15 4.74
C ILE A 78 3.20 2.82 3.71
N VAL A 79 4.33 3.53 3.82
CA VAL A 79 5.47 3.33 2.93
C VAL A 79 6.06 1.93 3.10
N ALA A 80 6.29 1.47 4.32
CA ALA A 80 6.85 0.14 4.58
C ALA A 80 6.02 -1.01 3.96
N TYR A 81 4.70 -0.84 3.90
CA TYR A 81 3.82 -1.82 3.25
C TYR A 81 3.96 -1.83 1.74
N THR A 82 4.12 -0.67 1.11
CA THR A 82 3.93 -0.45 -0.33
C THR A 82 5.24 -0.39 -1.13
N LEU A 83 6.39 -0.14 -0.50
CA LEU A 83 7.71 -0.06 -1.18
C LEU A 83 8.06 -1.34 -1.94
N PHE A 84 8.01 -2.50 -1.27
CA PHE A 84 8.44 -3.76 -1.87
C PHE A 84 7.44 -4.34 -2.89
N PRO A 85 6.12 -4.27 -2.65
CA PRO A 85 5.16 -4.70 -3.66
C PRO A 85 5.26 -3.89 -4.95
N ALA A 86 5.61 -2.59 -4.89
CA ALA A 86 5.78 -1.74 -6.07
C ALA A 86 6.87 -2.25 -7.04
N CYS A 87 7.88 -2.96 -6.53
CA CYS A 87 8.97 -3.52 -7.33
C CYS A 87 8.54 -4.66 -8.24
N LEU A 88 7.36 -5.23 -8.02
CA LEU A 88 6.88 -6.39 -8.75
C LEU A 88 6.24 -6.02 -10.10
N PRO A 89 6.09 -6.98 -11.03
CA PRO A 89 5.27 -6.81 -12.22
C PRO A 89 3.83 -6.37 -11.87
N PRO A 90 3.17 -5.55 -12.72
CA PRO A 90 1.85 -4.97 -12.44
C PRO A 90 0.81 -5.95 -11.90
N GLU A 91 0.75 -7.16 -12.45
CA GLU A 91 -0.16 -8.23 -12.09
C GLU A 91 0.04 -8.79 -10.68
N GLN A 92 1.20 -8.56 -10.06
CA GLN A 92 1.54 -9.05 -8.72
C GLN A 92 1.50 -7.98 -7.63
N ARG A 93 1.57 -6.69 -7.97
CA ARG A 93 1.74 -5.58 -7.00
C ARG A 93 0.65 -5.55 -5.93
N ALA A 94 -0.60 -5.46 -6.36
CA ALA A 94 -1.75 -5.41 -5.45
C ALA A 94 -1.95 -6.73 -4.70
N ARG A 95 -1.62 -7.84 -5.35
CA ARG A 95 -1.77 -9.20 -4.81
C ARG A 95 -0.82 -9.43 -3.64
N VAL A 96 0.44 -9.00 -3.77
CA VAL A 96 1.42 -9.08 -2.67
C VAL A 96 1.11 -8.09 -1.55
N LEU A 97 0.55 -6.91 -1.85
CA LEU A 97 0.03 -6.03 -0.80
C LEU A 97 -1.08 -6.71 0.01
N ALA A 98 -2.01 -7.40 -0.65
CA ALA A 98 -3.05 -8.19 0.01
C ALA A 98 -2.46 -9.28 0.91
N TYR A 99 -1.49 -10.05 0.41
CA TYR A 99 -0.83 -11.08 1.22
C TYR A 99 -0.13 -10.50 2.45
N LYS A 100 0.53 -9.34 2.34
CA LYS A 100 1.13 -8.69 3.50
C LYS A 100 0.09 -8.32 4.55
N LEU A 101 -1.07 -7.79 4.14
CA LEU A 101 -2.17 -7.50 5.07
C LEU A 101 -2.71 -8.77 5.74
N ILE A 102 -2.87 -9.85 4.97
CA ILE A 102 -3.35 -11.14 5.48
C ILE A 102 -2.36 -11.76 6.48
N MET A 103 -1.06 -11.72 6.18
CA MET A 103 -0.04 -12.34 7.01
C MET A 103 0.12 -11.67 8.39
N GLU A 104 -0.28 -10.41 8.53
CA GLU A 104 -0.33 -9.67 9.80
C GLU A 104 -1.52 -10.10 10.68
N GLU A 105 -2.59 -10.63 10.09
CA GLU A 105 -3.71 -11.19 10.85
C GLU A 105 -3.42 -12.65 11.20
N LYS A 106 -3.19 -12.93 12.49
CA LYS A 106 -2.83 -14.27 12.99
C LYS A 106 -3.78 -15.39 12.51
N GLU A 107 -5.08 -15.14 12.47
CA GLU A 107 -6.06 -16.13 12.03
C GLU A 107 -5.94 -16.42 10.53
N LEU A 108 -5.92 -15.40 9.69
CA LEU A 108 -5.81 -15.56 8.24
C LEU A 108 -4.43 -16.07 7.82
N SER A 109 -3.36 -15.62 8.47
CA SER A 109 -2.00 -16.10 8.28
C SER A 109 -1.88 -17.61 8.53
N SER A 110 -2.44 -18.09 9.66
CA SER A 110 -2.53 -19.52 9.97
C SER A 110 -3.34 -20.27 8.92
N ARG A 111 -4.45 -19.68 8.46
CA ARG A 111 -5.34 -20.29 7.46
C ARG A 111 -4.68 -20.39 6.09
N ILE A 112 -4.00 -19.35 5.61
CA ILE A 112 -3.23 -19.40 4.36
C ILE A 112 -2.16 -20.48 4.45
N SER A 113 -1.42 -20.53 5.55
CA SER A 113 -0.28 -21.44 5.70
C SER A 113 -0.69 -22.93 5.78
N THR A 114 -1.91 -23.23 6.22
CA THR A 114 -2.36 -24.62 6.47
C THR A 114 -3.48 -25.10 5.57
N GLY A 115 -4.32 -24.18 5.06
CA GLY A 115 -5.53 -24.49 4.31
C GLY A 115 -5.53 -24.04 2.85
N TYR A 116 -4.58 -23.20 2.44
CA TYR A 116 -4.52 -22.61 1.09
C TYR A 116 -3.10 -22.67 0.49
N PRO A 117 -2.63 -23.87 0.09
CA PRO A 117 -1.28 -24.06 -0.40
C PRO A 117 -0.97 -23.22 -1.65
N GLU A 118 -1.97 -22.90 -2.47
CA GLU A 118 -1.84 -22.03 -3.65
C GLU A 118 -1.53 -20.58 -3.26
N TYR A 119 -2.33 -19.97 -2.37
CA TYR A 119 -2.09 -18.59 -1.92
C TYR A 119 -0.78 -18.46 -1.17
N TYR A 120 -0.45 -19.46 -0.33
CA TYR A 120 0.83 -19.48 0.38
C TYR A 120 2.01 -19.61 -0.58
N ARG A 121 1.91 -20.46 -1.61
CA ARG A 121 2.95 -20.64 -2.63
C ARG A 121 3.14 -19.36 -3.42
N GLU A 122 2.07 -18.73 -3.90
CA GLU A 122 2.15 -17.45 -4.60
C GLU A 122 2.83 -16.36 -3.76
N TYR A 123 2.44 -16.23 -2.48
CA TYR A 123 3.07 -15.30 -1.55
C TYR A 123 4.56 -15.62 -1.34
N SER A 124 4.88 -16.89 -1.13
CA SER A 124 6.25 -17.37 -0.91
C SER A 124 7.13 -17.10 -2.12
N ASP A 125 6.66 -17.39 -3.33
CA ASP A 125 7.40 -17.19 -4.57
C ASP A 125 7.65 -15.71 -4.82
N ALA A 126 6.62 -14.86 -4.69
CA ALA A 126 6.79 -13.41 -4.86
C ALA A 126 7.72 -12.81 -3.79
N SER A 127 7.60 -13.26 -2.54
CA SER A 127 8.49 -12.83 -1.45
C SER A 127 9.93 -13.26 -1.73
N LYS A 128 10.12 -14.50 -2.19
CA LYS A 128 11.43 -15.03 -2.55
C LYS A 128 12.06 -14.20 -3.66
N SER A 129 11.31 -13.87 -4.71
CA SER A 129 11.79 -12.97 -5.77
C SER A 129 12.23 -11.60 -5.24
N ILE A 130 11.49 -11.02 -4.28
CA ILE A 130 11.89 -9.76 -3.62
C ILE A 130 13.20 -9.92 -2.83
N TRP A 131 13.33 -10.99 -2.05
CA TRP A 131 14.52 -11.22 -1.24
C TRP A 131 15.75 -11.58 -2.07
N ASP A 132 15.55 -12.33 -3.15
CA ASP A 132 16.61 -12.68 -4.09
C ASP A 132 17.10 -11.45 -4.83
N ALA A 133 16.18 -10.59 -5.30
CA ALA A 133 16.52 -9.28 -5.84
C ALA A 133 17.25 -8.39 -4.82
N LYS A 134 16.74 -8.26 -3.58
CA LYS A 134 17.39 -7.43 -2.56
C LYS A 134 18.85 -7.84 -2.28
N ARG A 135 19.16 -9.14 -2.37
CA ARG A 135 20.50 -9.68 -2.12
C ARG A 135 21.41 -9.64 -3.34
N ASN A 136 20.84 -9.93 -4.51
CA ASN A 136 21.62 -10.29 -5.69
C ASN A 136 21.33 -9.41 -6.92
N GLY A 137 20.35 -8.49 -6.89
CA GLY A 137 20.05 -7.55 -7.98
C GLY A 137 18.57 -7.33 -8.32
N SER A 138 18.16 -7.58 -9.55
CA SER A 138 16.95 -6.97 -10.10
C SER A 138 15.60 -7.59 -9.69
N LEU A 139 14.77 -6.86 -8.94
CA LEU A 139 13.38 -6.53 -9.31
C LEU A 139 13.43 -5.08 -9.80
N GLU A 140 13.92 -4.96 -11.04
CA GLU A 140 14.83 -3.95 -11.60
C GLU A 140 15.49 -2.98 -10.60
N ASP A 141 16.64 -3.47 -10.10
CA ASP A 141 17.47 -3.05 -8.97
C ASP A 141 16.70 -2.47 -7.78
N LEU A 142 15.71 -3.31 -7.43
CA LEU A 142 14.72 -3.24 -6.36
C LEU A 142 13.94 -1.94 -6.37
N TYR A 143 13.33 -1.72 -7.53
CA TYR A 143 12.71 -0.50 -7.98
C TYR A 143 13.68 0.69 -7.91
N SER A 144 14.89 0.41 -8.41
CA SER A 144 16.08 1.25 -8.42
C SER A 144 16.34 1.96 -7.08
N ARG A 145 16.33 1.18 -6.00
CA ARG A 145 16.44 1.59 -4.59
C ARG A 145 15.31 2.50 -4.12
N TYR A 146 14.14 1.89 -4.11
CA TYR A 146 12.99 2.27 -3.30
C TYR A 146 12.25 3.52 -3.78
N ASN A 147 12.11 3.68 -5.11
CA ASN A 147 11.27 4.68 -5.79
C ASN A 147 11.95 6.06 -6.01
N LYS A 148 12.88 6.18 -6.97
CA LYS A 148 13.81 7.33 -7.20
C LYS A 148 13.16 8.71 -7.54
N ASN A 149 12.89 9.57 -6.54
CA ASN A 149 13.11 11.03 -6.60
C ASN A 149 13.26 11.61 -5.17
N LYS A 150 14.17 12.58 -4.93
CA LYS A 150 14.25 13.34 -3.64
C LYS A 150 12.88 13.94 -3.26
N LEU A 151 12.08 14.25 -4.28
CA LEU A 151 10.70 14.71 -4.15
C LEU A 151 9.77 13.67 -3.51
N HIS A 152 9.84 12.39 -3.91
CA HIS A 152 9.03 11.30 -3.33
C HIS A 152 9.39 11.04 -1.85
N GLN A 153 10.68 11.14 -1.49
CA GLN A 153 11.11 11.06 -0.08
C GLN A 153 10.62 12.26 0.74
N MET A 154 10.64 13.48 0.19
CA MET A 154 10.09 14.69 0.84
C MET A 154 8.56 14.66 0.98
N MET A 155 7.85 14.02 0.05
CA MET A 155 6.39 13.82 0.09
C MET A 155 5.96 12.88 1.22
N LEU A 156 6.78 11.89 1.55
CA LEU A 156 6.44 10.81 2.48
C LEU A 156 7.08 10.96 3.87
N PHE A 157 8.24 11.60 3.98
CA PHE A 157 8.95 11.79 5.25
C PHE A 157 9.63 13.17 5.32
N HIS A 158 9.18 13.99 6.27
CA HIS A 158 10.03 15.08 6.77
C HIS A 158 11.23 14.48 7.50
N GLN A 159 12.45 14.82 7.08
CA GLN A 159 13.52 15.11 8.02
C GLN A 159 13.90 16.58 7.84
N ASN A 160 13.86 17.35 8.92
CA ASN A 160 14.52 18.65 8.99
C ASN A 160 16.02 18.43 8.75
N THR A 161 16.48 18.48 7.50
CA THR A 161 17.91 18.57 7.22
C THR A 161 18.24 20.00 6.82
N ASN A 162 18.66 20.75 7.84
CA ASN A 162 19.54 21.91 7.68
C ASN A 162 20.90 21.45 7.12
N SER A 163 20.95 21.06 5.86
CA SER A 163 22.20 20.78 5.16
C SER A 163 22.30 21.71 3.96
N LYS A 164 23.04 22.82 4.18
CA LYS A 164 23.58 23.66 3.12
C LYS A 164 24.46 22.79 2.22
N GLU A 165 24.10 22.65 0.95
CA GLU A 165 25.08 22.37 -0.11
C GLU A 165 24.54 22.85 -1.46
N THR A 166 24.95 24.08 -1.76
CA THR A 166 25.53 24.58 -3.01
C THR A 166 24.79 24.44 -4.35
N GLN A 167 24.65 25.61 -4.97
CA GLN A 167 24.04 25.97 -6.24
C GLN A 167 24.51 25.13 -7.45
N TYR A 168 23.56 24.75 -8.29
CA TYR A 168 23.69 24.92 -9.74
C TYR A 168 22.39 25.53 -10.28
N SER A 169 22.53 26.62 -11.01
CA SER A 169 21.43 27.42 -11.53
C SER A 169 20.77 26.73 -12.72
N GLU A 170 19.44 26.66 -12.72
CA GLU A 170 18.68 27.08 -13.89
C GLU A 170 17.29 27.53 -13.46
N LYS A 171 16.94 28.73 -13.92
CA LYS A 171 15.70 29.45 -13.66
C LYS A 171 14.53 28.63 -14.18
N GLN A 172 13.56 28.32 -13.31
CA GLN A 172 12.12 28.54 -13.55
C GLN A 172 11.29 28.17 -12.32
N ASN A 173 10.65 29.18 -11.74
CA ASN A 173 9.43 29.15 -10.91
C ASN A 173 8.86 27.77 -10.53
N LYS A 174 9.14 27.27 -9.31
CA LYS A 174 8.29 26.26 -8.65
C LYS A 174 8.25 26.44 -7.13
N THR A 175 7.72 27.57 -6.66
CA THR A 175 7.31 27.74 -5.25
C THR A 175 5.91 27.14 -4.97
N TYR A 176 5.30 26.46 -5.96
CA TYR A 176 3.96 25.86 -5.90
C TYR A 176 3.91 24.38 -5.46
N ALA A 177 5.05 23.74 -5.14
CA ALA A 177 5.13 22.29 -5.26
C ALA A 177 4.83 21.46 -3.99
N GLN A 178 4.79 22.01 -2.77
CA GLN A 178 4.90 21.17 -1.55
C GLN A 178 3.60 20.98 -0.74
N GLY A 179 2.80 22.03 -0.52
CA GLY A 179 1.49 21.91 0.15
C GLY A 179 0.39 21.30 -0.74
N ASN A 180 0.60 21.32 -2.05
CA ASN A 180 -0.35 20.85 -3.07
C ASN A 180 -0.35 19.33 -3.19
N ILE A 181 0.78 18.64 -2.92
CA ILE A 181 0.88 17.20 -3.21
C ILE A 181 0.24 16.33 -2.12
N VAL A 182 0.44 16.64 -0.84
CA VAL A 182 -0.19 15.89 0.27
C VAL A 182 -1.71 16.05 0.22
N SER A 183 -2.18 17.27 -0.04
CA SER A 183 -3.61 17.54 -0.23
C SER A 183 -4.16 16.81 -1.45
N GLU A 184 -3.37 16.69 -2.52
CA GLU A 184 -3.76 15.94 -3.71
C GLU A 184 -3.88 14.43 -3.45
N VAL A 185 -2.91 13.79 -2.79
CA VAL A 185 -3.00 12.36 -2.45
C VAL A 185 -4.22 12.08 -1.55
N ILE A 186 -4.50 12.93 -0.56
CA ILE A 186 -5.70 12.81 0.28
C ILE A 186 -6.97 12.98 -0.56
N ARG A 187 -7.00 13.95 -1.48
CA ARG A 187 -8.11 14.15 -2.41
C ARG A 187 -8.32 12.92 -3.28
N MET A 188 -7.25 12.30 -3.77
CA MET A 188 -7.31 11.08 -4.57
C MET A 188 -7.83 9.89 -3.77
N ILE A 189 -7.35 9.69 -2.53
CA ILE A 189 -7.87 8.68 -1.60
C ILE A 189 -9.37 8.89 -1.38
N GLY A 190 -9.79 10.12 -1.09
CA GLY A 190 -11.20 10.46 -0.92
C GLY A 190 -12.04 10.18 -2.17
N GLN A 191 -11.51 10.45 -3.37
CA GLN A 191 -12.21 10.14 -4.62
C GLN A 191 -12.34 8.65 -4.87
N VAL A 192 -11.26 7.88 -4.69
CA VAL A 192 -11.28 6.42 -4.84
C VAL A 192 -12.21 5.80 -3.80
N SER A 193 -12.14 6.24 -2.54
CA SER A 193 -13.04 5.82 -1.45
C SER A 193 -14.51 6.08 -1.78
N LYS A 194 -14.84 7.22 -2.39
CA LYS A 194 -16.20 7.53 -2.86
C LYS A 194 -16.61 6.60 -4.00
N THR A 195 -15.74 6.39 -5.00
CA THR A 195 -16.04 5.50 -6.13
C THR A 195 -16.24 4.04 -5.69
N VAL A 196 -15.40 3.53 -4.79
CA VAL A 196 -15.56 2.20 -4.16
C VAL A 196 -16.94 2.06 -3.51
N THR A 197 -17.39 3.10 -2.81
CA THR A 197 -18.71 3.12 -2.16
C THR A 197 -19.84 3.18 -3.18
N GLN A 198 -19.69 3.99 -4.23
CA GLN A 198 -20.69 4.14 -5.30
C GLN A 198 -20.82 2.89 -6.17
N GLN A 199 -19.72 2.17 -6.38
CA GLN A 199 -19.67 0.93 -7.17
C GLN A 199 -20.02 -0.31 -6.34
N SER A 200 -20.43 -0.15 -5.07
CA SER A 200 -20.72 -1.26 -4.16
C SER A 200 -19.59 -2.30 -4.10
N MET A 201 -18.34 -1.87 -4.27
CA MET A 201 -17.18 -2.74 -4.14
C MET A 201 -17.16 -3.22 -2.70
N THR A 202 -17.53 -4.49 -2.50
CA THR A 202 -17.69 -5.04 -1.17
C THR A 202 -16.31 -5.40 -0.64
N LEU A 203 -15.86 -4.63 0.34
CA LEU A 203 -14.73 -5.02 1.18
C LEU A 203 -15.23 -6.13 2.12
N CYS A 204 -15.20 -7.38 1.67
CA CYS A 204 -15.47 -8.56 2.51
C CYS A 204 -14.29 -8.79 3.47
N ILE A 205 -13.97 -7.79 4.30
CA ILE A 205 -12.82 -7.76 5.22
C ILE A 205 -13.24 -8.17 6.64
#